data_AF-A0A817A5B8-F1
#
_entry.id   AF-A0A817A5B8-F1
#
_cell.length_a   1.000
_cell.length_b   1.000
_cell.length_c   1.000
_cell.angle_alpha   90.00
_cell.angle_beta   90.00
_cell.angle_gamma   90.00
#
_symmetry.space_group_name_H-M   'P 1'
#
loop_
_entity.id
_entity.type
_entity.pdbx_description
1 polymer ?
#
loop_
_entity_poly.entity_id
_entity_poly.type
_entity_poly.pdbx_seq_one_letter_code
_entity_poly.pdbx_strand_id
1 'polypeptide(L)'
;MFVDFGLAKERGGCCYLRYDDTNPEAEKKEYINYIEEIVNWMGWEPFKITYTSDYFQELYDLAVELIRRGHAYVNHQNAKDIEEYRKMKTNSPWRDRPIEESLRLFDENETRND
;
A
#
# COMPACT_ATOMS: atom_id res chain seq x y z
N MET A 1 -6.34 2.25 18.21
CA MET A 1 -5.78 1.68 19.46
C MET A 1 -6.85 1.26 20.46
N PHE A 2 -7.51 2.16 21.22
CA PHE A 2 -8.58 1.74 22.17
C PHE A 2 -9.77 1.06 21.51
N VAL A 3 -10.14 1.49 20.31
CA VAL A 3 -11.22 0.87 19.53
C VAL A 3 -10.81 -0.52 19.09
N ASP A 4 -9.70 -0.66 18.35
CA ASP A 4 -9.31 -1.94 17.75
C ASP A 4 -8.90 -2.98 18.80
N PHE A 5 -7.97 -2.62 19.70
CA PHE A 5 -7.52 -3.53 20.76
C PHE A 5 -8.61 -3.79 21.79
N GLY A 6 -9.41 -2.77 22.14
CA GLY A 6 -10.51 -2.91 23.09
C GLY A 6 -11.59 -3.84 22.56
N LEU A 7 -12.00 -3.66 21.30
CA LEU A 7 -13.02 -4.51 20.67
C LEU A 7 -12.53 -5.95 20.50
N ALA A 8 -11.27 -6.14 20.10
CA ALA A 8 -10.68 -7.46 20.02
C ALA A 8 -10.67 -8.15 21.40
N LYS A 9 -10.27 -7.43 22.46
CA LYS A 9 -10.28 -7.96 23.83
C LYS A 9 -11.70 -8.31 24.32
N GLU A 10 -12.67 -7.42 24.10
CA GLU A 10 -14.07 -7.63 24.51
C GLU A 10 -14.68 -8.87 23.85
N ARG A 11 -14.33 -9.13 22.59
CA ARG A 11 -14.90 -10.22 21.78
C ARG A 11 -14.05 -11.49 21.74
N GLY A 12 -12.92 -11.53 22.46
CA GLY A 12 -11.96 -12.64 22.38
C GLY A 12 -11.33 -12.81 20.98
N GLY A 13 -11.25 -11.71 20.21
CA GLY A 13 -10.62 -11.66 18.91
C GLY A 13 -9.13 -11.34 18.97
N CYS A 14 -8.50 -11.26 17.79
CA CYS A 14 -7.09 -10.91 17.63
C CYS A 14 -6.95 -9.50 17.06
N CYS A 15 -6.01 -8.71 17.58
CA CYS A 15 -5.65 -7.40 17.02
C CYS A 15 -4.18 -7.39 16.60
N TYR A 16 -3.93 -7.08 15.34
CA TYR A 16 -2.59 -6.95 14.78
C TYR A 16 -2.09 -5.51 15.00
N LEU A 17 -0.80 -5.36 15.27
CA LEU A 17 -0.11 -4.08 15.12
C LEU A 17 0.65 -4.13 13.79
N ARG A 18 0.15 -3.43 12.78
CA ARG A 18 0.82 -3.36 11.48
C ARG A 18 1.51 -2.00 11.31
N TYR A 19 2.80 -2.04 11.01
CA TYR A 19 3.51 -0.89 10.50
C TYR A 19 3.18 -0.74 9.02
N ASP A 20 2.63 0.40 8.65
CA ASP A 20 2.41 0.74 7.24
C ASP A 20 3.67 1.38 6.68
N ASP A 21 4.63 0.52 6.31
CA ASP A 21 5.99 0.89 5.95
C ASP A 21 6.20 0.95 4.41
N THR A 22 5.32 1.71 3.73
CA THR A 22 5.28 1.84 2.27
C THR A 22 6.06 3.04 1.72
N ASN A 23 6.54 3.93 2.58
CA ASN A 23 7.29 5.13 2.24
C ASN A 23 8.70 5.12 2.88
N PRO A 24 9.73 4.66 2.14
CA PRO A 24 11.07 4.52 2.68
C PRO A 24 11.73 5.85 3.10
N GLU A 25 11.28 7.01 2.60
CA GLU A 25 11.84 8.31 2.98
C GLU A 25 11.27 8.84 4.32
N ALA A 26 10.03 8.50 4.63
CA ALA A 26 9.35 8.96 5.85
C ALA A 26 9.58 8.03 7.04
N GLU A 27 9.97 6.79 6.77
CA GLU A 27 10.07 5.74 7.77
C GLU A 27 11.42 5.71 8.44
N LYS A 28 11.37 5.79 9.77
CA LYS A 28 12.54 5.72 10.62
C LYS A 28 12.30 4.72 11.73
N LYS A 29 13.36 3.97 12.05
CA LYS A 29 13.36 3.00 13.15
C LYS A 29 12.93 3.61 14.49
N GLU A 30 13.20 4.90 14.71
CA GLU A 30 12.75 5.61 15.90
C GLU A 30 11.22 5.61 16.05
N TYR A 31 10.46 5.79 14.96
CA TYR A 31 9.00 5.79 15.00
C TYR A 31 8.44 4.40 15.30
N ILE A 32 9.04 3.35 14.73
CA ILE A 32 8.67 1.96 15.01
C ILE A 32 8.80 1.68 16.52
N ASN A 33 9.97 2.00 17.08
CA ASN A 33 10.22 1.78 18.51
C ASN A 33 9.25 2.57 19.40
N TYR A 34 9.01 3.86 19.10
CA TYR A 34 8.10 4.68 19.91
C TYR A 34 6.65 4.21 19.84
N ILE A 35 6.18 3.73 18.69
CA ILE A 35 4.82 3.20 18.55
C ILE A 35 4.66 1.95 19.42
N GLU A 36 5.62 1.03 19.39
CA GLU A 36 5.65 -0.15 20.25
C GLU A 36 5.67 0.21 21.75
N GLU A 37 6.49 1.19 22.15
CA GLU A 37 6.53 1.69 23.52
C GLU A 37 5.17 2.24 23.97
N ILE A 38 4.49 3.02 23.13
CA ILE A 38 3.16 3.58 23.43
C ILE A 38 2.11 2.47 23.56
N VAL A 39 2.12 1.48 22.66
CA VAL A 39 1.18 0.34 22.70
C VAL A 39 1.35 -0.43 24.02
N ASN A 40 2.60 -0.72 24.40
CA ASN A 40 2.94 -1.39 25.65
C ASN A 40 2.56 -0.54 26.87
N TRP A 41 2.86 0.77 26.84
CA TRP A 41 2.52 1.69 27.92
C TRP A 41 1.01 1.80 28.15
N MET A 42 0.21 1.70 27.09
CA MET A 42 -1.26 1.64 27.17
C MET A 42 -1.80 0.28 27.66
N GLY A 43 -0.94 -0.72 27.88
CA GLY A 43 -1.32 -2.04 28.37
C GLY A 43 -1.93 -2.96 27.31
N TRP A 44 -1.66 -2.70 26.04
CA TRP A 44 -2.09 -3.56 24.93
C TRP A 44 -1.00 -4.56 24.55
N GLU A 45 -1.42 -5.77 24.19
CA GLU A 45 -0.55 -6.82 23.66
C GLU A 45 -1.05 -7.18 22.26
N PRO A 46 -0.31 -6.83 21.19
CA PRO A 46 -0.66 -7.26 19.84
C PRO A 46 -0.61 -8.76 19.68
N PHE A 47 -1.59 -9.32 18.97
CA PHE A 47 -1.58 -10.73 18.58
C PHE A 47 -0.37 -11.05 17.68
N LYS A 48 -0.05 -10.12 16.77
CA LYS A 48 1.14 -10.18 15.91
C LYS A 48 1.54 -8.78 15.48
N ILE A 49 2.84 -8.57 15.34
CA ILE A 49 3.44 -7.40 14.69
C ILE A 49 3.78 -7.77 13.25
N THR A 50 3.39 -6.93 12.29
CA THR A 50 3.62 -7.15 10.85
C THR A 50 4.04 -5.86 10.17
N TYR A 51 4.74 -5.98 9.06
CA TYR A 51 5.17 -4.85 8.22
C TYR A 51 4.48 -4.98 6.85
N THR A 52 4.06 -3.87 6.24
CA THR A 52 3.53 -3.90 4.87
C THR A 52 4.61 -4.34 3.88
N SER A 53 5.87 -4.00 4.12
CA SER A 53 7.03 -4.39 3.31
C SER A 53 7.23 -5.90 3.22
N ASP A 54 6.85 -6.66 4.25
CA ASP A 54 6.84 -8.14 4.23
C ASP A 54 5.95 -8.71 3.10
N TYR A 55 5.01 -7.90 2.59
CA TYR A 55 4.02 -8.29 1.58
C TYR A 55 4.25 -7.65 0.20
N PHE A 56 5.36 -6.93 -0.03
CA PHE A 56 5.57 -6.20 -1.30
C PHE A 56 5.52 -7.12 -2.53
N GLN A 57 6.11 -8.31 -2.47
CA GLN A 57 6.03 -9.25 -3.58
C GLN A 57 4.57 -9.68 -3.86
N GLU A 58 3.78 -9.95 -2.82
CA GLU A 58 2.37 -10.31 -2.96
C GLU A 58 1.56 -9.14 -3.54
N LEU A 59 1.82 -7.91 -3.09
CA LEU A 59 1.19 -6.70 -3.62
C LEU A 59 1.55 -6.45 -5.09
N TYR A 60 2.81 -6.69 -5.48
CA TYR A 60 3.24 -6.65 -6.88
C TYR A 60 2.50 -7.69 -7.73
N ASP A 61 2.44 -8.95 -7.28
CA ASP A 61 1.76 -10.03 -7.99
C ASP A 61 0.27 -9.73 -8.18
N LEU A 62 -0.37 -9.15 -7.16
CA LEU A 62 -1.76 -8.67 -7.23
C LEU A 62 -1.93 -7.52 -8.23
N ALA A 63 -0.98 -6.58 -8.29
CA ALA A 63 -1.00 -5.50 -9.27
C ALA A 63 -0.87 -6.04 -10.71
N VAL A 64 0.04 -6.99 -10.94
CA VAL A 64 0.18 -7.69 -12.22
C VAL A 64 -1.13 -8.39 -12.61
N GLU A 65 -1.81 -9.05 -11.68
CA GLU A 65 -3.08 -9.70 -11.93
C GLU A 65 -4.19 -8.68 -12.26
N LEU A 66 -4.22 -7.53 -11.60
CA LEU A 66 -5.15 -6.45 -11.94
C LEU A 66 -4.91 -5.94 -13.37
N ILE A 67 -3.66 -5.82 -13.80
CA ILE A 67 -3.33 -5.43 -15.18
C ILE A 67 -3.81 -6.51 -16.16
N ARG A 68 -3.51 -7.79 -15.90
CA ARG A 68 -3.95 -8.92 -16.75
C ARG A 68 -5.46 -9.00 -16.93
N ARG A 69 -6.23 -8.61 -15.91
CA ARG A 69 -7.70 -8.56 -15.95
C ARG A 69 -8.27 -7.28 -16.57
N GLY A 70 -7.43 -6.35 -17.00
CA GLY A 70 -7.86 -5.06 -17.54
C GLY A 70 -8.43 -4.11 -16.48
N HIS A 71 -8.05 -4.28 -15.21
CA HIS A 71 -8.48 -3.43 -14.09
C HIS A 71 -7.42 -2.41 -13.66
N ALA A 72 -6.21 -2.49 -14.19
CA ALA A 72 -5.14 -1.52 -13.97
C ALA A 72 -4.34 -1.27 -15.27
N TYR A 73 -3.72 -0.09 -15.36
CA TYR A 73 -2.88 0.33 -16.48
C TYR A 73 -1.79 1.30 -15.99
N VAL A 74 -0.67 1.38 -16.70
CA VAL A 74 0.37 2.37 -16.41
C VAL A 74 -0.01 3.72 -17.02
N ASN A 75 -0.04 4.79 -16.22
CA ASN A 75 -0.36 6.13 -16.71
C ASN A 75 0.92 6.97 -16.88
N HIS A 76 1.10 7.59 -18.05
CA HIS A 76 2.26 8.45 -18.36
C HIS A 76 1.94 9.95 -18.34
N GLN A 77 0.74 10.33 -17.90
CA GLN A 77 0.42 11.73 -17.65
C GLN A 77 1.28 12.29 -16.52
N ASN A 78 1.66 13.56 -16.62
CA ASN A 78 2.28 14.26 -15.50
C ASN A 78 1.25 14.56 -14.40
N ALA A 79 1.71 14.95 -13.21
CA ALA A 79 0.83 15.19 -12.05
C ALA A 79 -0.25 16.26 -12.31
N LYS A 80 0.06 17.33 -13.05
CA LYS A 80 -0.90 18.39 -13.38
C LYS A 80 -2.01 17.87 -14.30
N ASP A 81 -1.64 17.13 -15.33
CA ASP A 81 -2.60 16.54 -16.28
C ASP A 81 -3.51 15.51 -15.57
N ILE A 82 -2.95 14.69 -14.67
CA ILE A 82 -3.73 13.73 -13.86
C ILE A 82 -4.79 14.48 -13.04
N GLU A 83 -4.40 15.55 -12.36
CA GLU A 83 -5.30 16.36 -11.54
C GLU A 83 -6.42 16.98 -12.39
N GLU A 84 -6.07 17.58 -13.52
CA GLU A 84 -7.02 18.23 -14.43
C GLU A 84 -8.03 17.22 -15.00
N TYR A 85 -7.55 16.08 -15.51
CA TYR A 85 -8.42 15.05 -16.09
C TYR A 85 -9.38 14.47 -15.05
N ARG A 86 -8.90 14.24 -13.82
CA ARG A 86 -9.76 13.79 -12.70
C ARG A 86 -10.85 14.81 -12.38
N LYS A 87 -10.52 16.11 -12.35
CA LYS A 87 -11.51 17.18 -12.13
C LYS A 87 -12.56 17.21 -13.23
N MET A 88 -12.15 17.05 -14.48
CA MET A 88 -13.04 17.01 -15.64
C MET A 88 -13.81 15.68 -15.77
N LYS A 89 -13.48 14.67 -14.96
CA LYS A 89 -13.98 13.28 -15.09
C LYS A 89 -13.69 12.68 -16.47
N THR A 90 -12.57 13.07 -17.05
CA THR A 90 -12.09 12.59 -18.35
C THR A 90 -11.12 11.44 -18.14
N ASN A 91 -11.26 10.39 -18.94
CA ASN A 91 -10.33 9.26 -18.91
C ASN A 91 -8.92 9.70 -19.37
N SER A 92 -7.89 9.12 -18.74
CA SER A 92 -6.53 9.23 -19.26
C SER A 92 -6.48 8.77 -20.72
N PRO A 93 -5.69 9.42 -21.60
CA PRO A 93 -5.43 8.90 -22.95
C PRO A 93 -4.83 7.49 -22.94
N TRP A 94 -4.27 7.10 -21.81
CA TRP A 94 -3.60 5.83 -21.59
C TRP A 94 -4.50 4.74 -20.99
N ARG A 95 -5.75 5.05 -20.68
CA ARG A 95 -6.65 4.16 -19.92
C ARG A 95 -6.93 2.84 -20.63
N ASP A 96 -7.10 2.89 -21.94
CA ASP A 96 -7.50 1.74 -22.76
C ASP A 96 -6.31 1.16 -23.56
N ARG A 97 -5.07 1.39 -23.07
CA ARG A 97 -3.86 0.82 -23.68
C ARG A 97 -3.89 -0.72 -23.62
N PRO A 98 -3.19 -1.41 -24.55
CA PRO A 98 -3.06 -2.87 -24.50
C PRO A 98 -2.54 -3.37 -23.15
N ILE A 99 -3.05 -4.52 -22.72
CA ILE A 99 -2.68 -5.16 -21.45
C ILE A 99 -1.18 -5.49 -21.45
N GLU A 100 -0.69 -6.06 -22.56
CA GLU A 100 0.71 -6.44 -22.74
C GLU A 100 1.65 -5.24 -22.63
N GLU A 101 1.21 -4.08 -23.13
CA GLU A 101 1.97 -2.84 -23.02
C GLU A 101 2.03 -2.35 -21.57
N SER A 102 0.92 -2.41 -20.84
CA SER A 102 0.90 -2.07 -19.41
C SER A 102 1.79 -2.98 -18.58
N LEU A 103 1.77 -4.29 -18.84
CA LEU A 103 2.61 -5.26 -18.13
C LEU A 103 4.10 -4.98 -18.35
N ARG A 104 4.52 -4.77 -19.61
CA ARG A 104 5.91 -4.46 -19.92
C ARG A 104 6.39 -3.19 -19.22
N LEU A 105 5.57 -2.13 -19.24
CA LEU A 105 5.94 -0.86 -18.63
C LEU A 105 5.93 -0.90 -17.10
N PHE A 106 5.07 -1.73 -16.49
CA PHE A 106 5.07 -1.93 -15.05
C PHE A 106 6.35 -2.66 -14.60
N ASP A 107 6.77 -3.69 -15.35
CA ASP A 107 8.01 -4.44 -15.11
C ASP A 107 9.28 -3.58 -15.31
N GLU A 108 9.32 -2.76 -16.36
CA GLU A 108 10.41 -1.81 -16.60
C GLU A 108 10.57 -0.77 -15.47
N ASN A 109 9.46 -0.37 -14.83
CA ASN A 109 9.50 0.57 -13.71
C ASN A 109 10.07 -0.08 -12.45
N GLU A 110 9.80 -1.37 -12.21
CA GLU A 110 10.37 -2.11 -11.09
C GLU A 110 11.89 -2.19 -11.19
N THR A 111 12.40 -2.56 -12.38
CA THR A 111 13.85 -2.71 -12.63
C THR A 111 14.62 -1.38 -12.50
N ARG A 112 13.93 -0.23 -12.54
CA ARG A 112 14.54 1.11 -12.39
C ARG A 112 14.56 1.61 -10.94
N ASN A 113 13.79 1.00 -10.06
CA ASN A 113 13.67 1.39 -8.66
C ASN A 113 14.52 0.51 -7.71
N ASP A 114 15.10 -0.58 -8.21
CA ASP A 114 16.17 -1.38 -7.57
C ASP A 114 17.56 -0.74 -7.75
#